data_AF-A0A7S1EX85-F1
#
_entry.id   AF-A0A7S1EX85-F1
#
_cell.length_a   1.000
_cell.length_b   1.000
_cell.length_c   1.000
_cell.angle_alpha   90.00
_cell.angle_beta   90.00
_cell.angle_gamma   90.00
#
_symmetry.space_group_name_H-M   'P 1'
#
loop_
_entity.id
_entity.type
_entity.pdbx_description
1 polymer ?
#
loop_
_entity_poly.entity_id
_entity_poly.type
_entity_poly.pdbx_seq_one_letter_code
_entity_poly.pdbx_strand_id
1 'polypeptide(L)'
;DDVDVDVDSPDLAFLAASTVAKDLPAFISSETRLPRRSVAGAVQLFQEGNTLPFIARYRKEATGSMDENSLRLVERSLQRTQTLEKRRRTVATGLLKLGHLAETQSPLLEATTIEELDDLYAPYKAKRQTRDQKARDCGLEPLANL
;
A
#
# COMPACT_ATOMS: atom_id res chain seq x y z
N ASP A 1 -0.50 13.80 -19.97
CA ASP A 1 -0.69 14.59 -18.73
C ASP A 1 -0.90 13.65 -17.56
N ASP A 2 0.20 13.18 -16.96
CA ASP A 2 0.15 12.49 -15.65
C ASP A 2 -0.09 13.58 -14.60
N VAL A 3 -1.35 13.74 -14.20
CA VAL A 3 -1.73 14.65 -13.12
C VAL A 3 -1.07 14.14 -11.84
N ASP A 4 0.02 14.80 -11.44
CA ASP A 4 0.58 14.77 -10.10
C ASP A 4 -0.58 14.96 -9.13
N VAL A 5 -1.01 13.86 -8.52
CA VAL A 5 -1.98 13.94 -7.43
C VAL A 5 -1.16 14.27 -6.22
N ASP A 6 -1.37 15.48 -5.69
CA ASP A 6 -0.82 15.88 -4.41
C ASP A 6 -1.09 14.79 -3.37
N VAL A 7 -0.03 14.05 -3.05
CA VAL A 7 -0.05 12.90 -2.13
C VAL A 7 -0.43 13.32 -0.71
N ASP A 8 -0.36 14.63 -0.44
CA ASP A 8 -0.73 15.30 0.81
C ASP A 8 -2.11 15.99 0.77
N SER A 9 -3.01 15.56 -0.12
CA SER A 9 -4.37 16.10 -0.14
C SER A 9 -5.13 15.78 1.17
N PRO A 10 -5.80 16.77 1.81
CA PRO A 10 -6.52 16.57 3.07
C PRO A 10 -7.61 15.49 2.99
N ASP A 11 -8.13 15.23 1.79
CA ASP A 11 -9.13 14.18 1.53
C ASP A 11 -8.59 12.76 1.79
N LEU A 12 -7.27 12.57 1.79
CA LEU A 12 -6.61 11.30 2.09
C LEU A 12 -6.15 11.17 3.55
N ALA A 13 -6.42 12.17 4.39
CA ALA A 13 -5.99 12.17 5.80
C ALA A 13 -6.53 10.98 6.61
N PHE A 14 -7.68 10.41 6.21
CA PHE A 14 -8.24 9.22 6.84
C PHE A 14 -7.30 8.01 6.77
N LEU A 15 -6.40 7.94 5.78
CA LEU A 15 -5.41 6.87 5.66
C LEU A 15 -4.39 6.88 6.83
N ALA A 16 -4.15 8.03 7.45
CA ALA A 16 -3.34 8.11 8.67
C ALA A 16 -4.02 7.43 9.88
N ALA A 17 -5.34 7.17 9.80
CA ALA A 17 -6.08 6.45 10.82
C ALA A 17 -5.96 4.93 10.72
N SER A 18 -5.32 4.40 9.66
CA SER A 18 -5.07 2.96 9.52
C SER A 18 -4.34 2.41 10.74
N THR A 19 -4.82 1.28 11.27
CA THR A 19 -4.26 0.60 12.45
C THR A 19 -2.78 0.28 12.27
N VAL A 20 -2.36 0.01 11.02
CA VAL A 20 -0.96 -0.28 10.67
C VAL A 20 -0.10 1.00 10.72
N ALA A 21 -0.67 2.16 10.39
CA ALA A 21 0.00 3.44 10.47
C ALA A 21 0.09 3.98 11.92
N LYS A 22 -0.87 3.66 12.79
CA LYS A 22 -0.93 4.16 14.17
C LYS A 22 0.20 3.66 15.08
N ASP A 23 0.65 2.41 14.92
CA ASP A 23 1.78 1.88 15.69
C ASP A 23 2.57 0.83 14.89
N LEU A 24 3.29 1.33 13.88
CA LEU A 24 4.14 0.51 13.01
C LEU A 24 5.17 -0.33 13.81
N PRO A 25 5.86 0.19 14.84
CA PRO A 25 6.75 -0.62 15.67
C PRO A 25 6.03 -1.75 16.42
N ALA A 26 4.80 -1.55 16.90
CA ALA A 26 4.04 -2.60 17.54
C ALA A 26 3.60 -3.70 16.56
N PHE A 27 3.19 -3.33 15.34
CA PHE A 27 2.84 -4.28 14.29
C PHE A 27 4.04 -5.14 13.87
N ILE A 28 5.19 -4.52 13.62
CA ILE A 28 6.41 -5.25 13.27
C ILE A 28 6.87 -6.12 14.45
N SER A 29 6.74 -5.64 15.69
CA SER A 29 7.06 -6.41 16.89
C SER A 29 6.22 -7.68 17.02
N SER A 30 4.91 -7.62 16.75
CA SER A 30 4.04 -8.80 16.83
C SER A 30 4.36 -9.83 15.73
N GLU A 31 4.68 -9.37 14.51
CA GLU A 31 5.06 -10.25 13.39
C GLU A 31 6.42 -10.91 13.61
N THR A 32 7.40 -10.14 14.04
CA THR A 32 8.79 -10.60 14.20
C THR A 32 9.05 -11.29 15.53
N ARG A 33 8.13 -11.14 16.50
CA ARG A 33 8.29 -11.56 17.91
C ARG A 33 9.49 -10.93 18.62
N LEU A 34 9.95 -9.79 18.12
CA LEU A 34 11.06 -9.03 18.69
C LEU A 34 10.54 -7.93 19.64
N PRO A 35 11.33 -7.49 20.63
CA PRO A 35 10.89 -6.48 21.58
C PRO A 35 10.52 -5.16 20.89
N ARG A 36 9.33 -4.61 21.20
CA ARG A 36 8.82 -3.35 20.60
C ARG A 36 9.83 -2.20 20.65
N ARG A 37 10.53 -2.03 21.78
CA ARG A 37 11.53 -0.97 21.94
C ARG A 37 12.69 -1.11 20.96
N SER A 38 13.20 -2.33 20.79
CA SER A 38 14.27 -2.64 19.85
C SER A 38 13.82 -2.46 18.40
N VAL A 39 12.61 -2.90 18.09
CA VAL A 39 11.99 -2.73 16.76
C VAL A 39 11.80 -1.25 16.45
N ALA A 40 11.33 -0.44 17.42
CA ALA A 40 11.17 1.00 17.24
C ALA A 40 12.50 1.68 16.89
N GLY A 41 13.59 1.35 17.60
CA GLY A 41 14.93 1.87 17.29
C GLY A 41 15.43 1.43 15.91
N ALA A 42 15.25 0.16 15.55
CA ALA A 42 15.62 -0.34 14.23
C ALA A 42 14.82 0.34 13.10
N VAL A 43 13.50 0.47 13.26
CA VAL A 43 12.61 1.14 12.29
C VAL A 43 13.03 2.60 12.09
N GLN A 44 13.30 3.33 13.17
CA GLN A 44 13.78 4.71 13.07
C GLN A 44 15.09 4.79 12.27
N LEU A 45 16.06 3.93 12.57
CA LEU A 45 17.34 3.92 11.86
C LEU A 45 17.18 3.60 10.37
N PHE A 46 16.31 2.66 10.01
CA PHE A 46 16.01 2.37 8.60
C PHE A 46 15.31 3.53 7.91
N GLN A 47 14.39 4.23 8.59
CA GLN A 47 13.73 5.43 8.05
C GLN A 47 14.69 6.61 7.86
N GLU A 48 15.72 6.73 8.71
CA GLU A 48 16.84 7.66 8.55
C GLU A 48 17.80 7.28 7.40
N GLY A 49 17.55 6.15 6.71
CA GLY A 49 18.35 5.69 5.58
C GLY A 49 19.61 4.90 5.97
N ASN A 50 19.74 4.47 7.23
CA ASN A 50 20.87 3.65 7.64
C ASN A 50 20.76 2.24 7.02
N THR A 51 21.90 1.69 6.60
CA THR A 51 21.97 0.34 6.04
C THR A 51 22.06 -0.71 7.15
N LEU A 52 21.56 -1.92 6.87
CA LEU A 52 21.62 -3.04 7.80
C LEU A 52 23.04 -3.34 8.34
N PRO A 53 24.11 -3.40 7.52
CA PRO A 53 25.47 -3.60 8.03
C PRO A 53 25.94 -2.47 8.95
N PHE A 54 25.56 -1.22 8.66
CA PHE A 54 25.89 -0.08 9.50
C PHE A 54 25.17 -0.16 10.85
N ILE A 55 23.88 -0.49 10.86
CA ILE A 55 23.11 -0.64 12.09
C ILE A 55 23.68 -1.77 12.95
N ALA A 56 23.92 -2.94 12.35
CA ALA A 56 24.44 -4.12 13.03
C ALA A 56 25.81 -3.86 13.67
N ARG A 57 26.65 -3.02 13.06
CA ARG A 57 28.00 -2.73 13.55
C ARG A 57 28.07 -1.56 14.52
N TYR A 58 27.33 -0.48 14.27
CA TYR A 58 27.52 0.81 14.95
C TYR A 58 26.33 1.30 15.76
N ARG A 59 25.15 0.65 15.67
CA ARG A 59 23.92 1.09 16.35
C ARG A 59 23.27 0.00 17.20
N LYS A 60 24.09 -0.89 17.78
CA LYS A 60 23.63 -2.02 18.60
C LYS A 60 22.78 -1.59 19.79
N GLU A 61 23.17 -0.53 20.50
CA GLU A 61 22.43 -0.04 21.67
C GLU A 61 21.00 0.41 21.31
N ALA A 62 20.85 1.08 20.16
CA ALA A 62 19.56 1.58 19.70
C ALA A 62 18.59 0.44 19.32
N THR A 63 19.11 -0.72 18.90
CA THR A 63 18.31 -1.90 18.54
C THR A 63 18.27 -2.96 19.63
N GLY A 64 18.80 -2.70 20.83
CA GLY A 64 18.89 -3.70 21.90
C GLY A 64 19.76 -4.91 21.53
N SER A 65 20.83 -4.68 20.77
CA SER A 65 21.81 -5.67 20.31
C SER A 65 21.22 -6.78 19.42
N MET A 66 20.25 -6.44 18.57
CA MET A 66 19.78 -7.33 17.50
C MET A 66 20.93 -7.80 16.60
N ASP A 67 20.89 -9.08 16.23
CA ASP A 67 21.78 -9.66 15.23
C ASP A 67 21.33 -9.32 13.80
N GLU A 68 22.16 -9.67 12.83
CA GLU A 68 21.90 -9.35 11.42
C GLU A 68 20.61 -9.98 10.90
N ASN A 69 20.29 -11.20 11.36
CA ASN A 69 19.08 -11.91 10.97
C ASN A 69 17.82 -11.21 11.50
N SER A 70 17.82 -10.78 12.76
CA SER A 70 16.72 -10.04 13.36
C SER A 70 16.50 -8.70 12.67
N LEU A 71 17.58 -7.97 12.37
CA LEU A 71 17.50 -6.70 11.63
C LEU A 71 16.92 -6.88 10.23
N ARG A 72 17.31 -7.95 9.53
CA ARG A 72 16.76 -8.29 8.21
C ARG A 72 15.27 -8.60 8.25
N LEU A 73 14.80 -9.25 9.32
CA LEU A 73 13.40 -9.55 9.51
C LEU A 73 12.57 -8.27 9.71
N VAL A 74 13.08 -7.35 10.54
CA VAL A 74 12.49 -6.01 10.75
C VAL A 74 12.46 -5.21 9.44
N GLU A 75 13.58 -5.16 8.71
CA GLU A 75 13.70 -4.45 7.43
C GLU A 75 12.67 -4.97 6.40
N ARG A 76 12.55 -6.29 6.26
CA ARG A 76 11.57 -6.90 5.35
C ARG A 76 10.14 -6.56 5.72
N SER A 77 9.79 -6.67 7.01
CA SER A 77 8.44 -6.35 7.49
C SER A 77 8.13 -4.86 7.28
N LEU A 78 9.08 -3.97 7.58
CA LEU A 78 8.99 -2.54 7.33
C LEU A 78 8.74 -2.23 5.84
N GLN A 79 9.56 -2.79 4.94
CA GLN A 79 9.43 -2.59 3.50
C GLN A 79 8.09 -3.09 2.96
N ARG A 80 7.64 -4.26 3.42
CA ARG A 80 6.33 -4.80 3.04
C ARG A 80 5.21 -3.86 3.45
N THR A 81 5.22 -3.40 4.69
CA THR A 81 4.20 -2.48 5.21
C THR A 81 4.21 -1.15 4.46
N GLN A 82 5.39 -0.56 4.20
CA GLN A 82 5.49 0.66 3.39
C GLN A 82 4.96 0.48 1.97
N THR A 83 5.21 -0.68 1.36
CA THR A 83 4.70 -1.01 0.02
C THR A 83 3.17 -1.08 0.01
N LEU A 84 2.59 -1.74 1.02
CA LEU A 84 1.15 -1.81 1.21
C LEU A 84 0.53 -0.42 1.37
N GLU A 85 1.08 0.42 2.26
CA GLU A 85 0.58 1.79 2.47
C GLU A 85 0.70 2.66 1.23
N LYS A 86 1.80 2.54 0.47
CA LYS A 86 1.97 3.25 -0.80
C LYS A 86 0.92 2.82 -1.83
N ARG A 87 0.63 1.52 -1.90
CA ARG A 87 -0.42 1.00 -2.77
C ARG A 87 -1.80 1.50 -2.34
N ARG A 88 -2.09 1.46 -1.04
CA ARG A 88 -3.36 1.94 -0.46
C ARG A 88 -3.62 3.40 -0.84
N ARG A 89 -2.60 4.26 -0.70
CA ARG A 89 -2.67 5.66 -1.16
C ARG A 89 -2.97 5.76 -2.65
N THR A 90 -2.26 5.00 -3.48
CA THR A 90 -2.46 5.00 -4.93
C THR A 90 -3.91 4.64 -5.31
N VAL A 91 -4.46 3.61 -4.67
CA VAL A 91 -5.85 3.17 -4.89
C VAL A 91 -6.84 4.21 -4.39
N ALA A 92 -6.65 4.74 -3.18
CA ALA A 92 -7.51 5.79 -2.61
C ALA A 92 -7.52 7.05 -3.50
N THR A 93 -6.36 7.48 -3.99
CA THR A 93 -6.23 8.56 -4.97
C THR A 93 -7.02 8.26 -6.25
N GLY A 94 -6.95 7.04 -6.77
CA GLY A 94 -7.72 6.61 -7.94
C GLY A 94 -9.23 6.69 -7.69
N LEU A 95 -9.69 6.23 -6.52
CA LEU A 95 -11.09 6.24 -6.12
C LEU A 95 -11.61 7.65 -5.85
N LEU A 96 -10.77 8.54 -5.30
CA LEU A 96 -11.08 9.96 -5.14
C LEU A 96 -11.36 10.63 -6.49
N LYS A 97 -10.50 10.40 -7.49
CA LYS A 97 -10.70 10.92 -8.85
C LYS A 97 -11.99 10.42 -9.50
N LEU A 98 -12.45 9.23 -9.13
CA LEU A 98 -13.68 8.63 -9.65
C LEU A 98 -14.92 8.97 -8.81
N GLY A 99 -14.77 9.70 -7.69
CA GLY A 99 -15.88 10.08 -6.81
C GLY A 99 -16.36 8.96 -5.88
N HIS A 100 -15.62 7.84 -5.79
CA HIS A 100 -15.99 6.64 -5.02
C HIS A 100 -15.17 6.48 -3.73
N LEU A 101 -14.47 7.53 -3.28
CA LEU A 101 -13.65 7.44 -2.06
C LEU A 101 -14.49 7.22 -0.81
N ALA A 102 -15.63 7.91 -0.69
CA ALA A 102 -16.44 7.91 0.53
C ALA A 102 -16.96 6.51 0.90
N GLU A 103 -17.42 5.72 -0.07
CA GLU A 103 -17.90 4.35 0.16
C GLU A 103 -16.78 3.32 0.39
N THR A 104 -15.54 3.64 0.00
CA THR A 104 -14.39 2.72 0.02
C THR A 104 -13.42 2.99 1.18
N GLN A 105 -13.67 3.99 2.04
CA GLN A 105 -12.75 4.34 3.13
C GLN A 105 -12.53 3.19 4.13
N SER A 106 -13.60 2.55 4.62
CA SER A 106 -13.49 1.43 5.58
C SER A 106 -12.71 0.25 4.99
N PRO A 107 -13.08 -0.30 3.80
CA PRO A 107 -12.37 -1.44 3.26
C PRO A 107 -10.92 -1.10 2.88
N LEU A 108 -10.62 0.16 2.49
CA LEU A 108 -9.24 0.60 2.28
C LEU A 108 -8.40 0.51 3.56
N LEU A 109 -8.97 0.89 4.71
CA LEU A 109 -8.28 0.84 6.00
C LEU A 109 -8.11 -0.60 6.52
N GLU A 110 -9.06 -1.48 6.21
CA GLU A 110 -9.06 -2.88 6.65
C GLU A 110 -8.17 -3.78 5.79
N ALA A 111 -7.96 -3.44 4.51
CA ALA A 111 -7.14 -4.24 3.61
C ALA A 111 -5.71 -4.44 4.15
N THR A 112 -5.30 -5.69 4.26
CA THR A 112 -4.01 -6.13 4.80
C THR A 112 -3.01 -6.55 3.72
N THR A 113 -3.50 -6.75 2.49
CA THR A 113 -2.71 -7.23 1.35
C THR A 113 -2.82 -6.31 0.14
N ILE A 114 -1.87 -6.42 -0.78
CA ILE A 114 -1.86 -5.64 -2.02
C ILE A 114 -3.01 -6.10 -2.93
N GLU A 115 -3.30 -7.41 -2.90
CA GLU A 115 -4.36 -8.04 -3.65
C GLU A 115 -5.73 -7.51 -3.25
N GLU A 116 -6.03 -7.42 -1.95
CA GLU A 116 -7.28 -6.83 -1.45
C GLU A 116 -7.46 -5.38 -1.91
N LEU A 117 -6.39 -4.57 -1.92
CA LEU A 117 -6.43 -3.20 -2.42
C LEU A 117 -6.72 -3.14 -3.92
N ASP A 118 -6.19 -4.09 -4.68
CA ASP A 118 -6.36 -4.16 -6.13
C ASP A 118 -7.78 -4.63 -6.49
N ASP A 119 -8.32 -5.58 -5.73
CA ASP A 119 -9.70 -6.04 -5.87
C ASP A 119 -10.70 -4.92 -5.54
N LEU A 120 -10.41 -4.07 -4.56
CA LEU A 120 -11.23 -2.87 -4.28
C LEU A 120 -11.24 -1.89 -5.44
N TYR A 121 -10.12 -1.76 -6.17
CA TYR A 121 -10.02 -0.86 -7.32
C TYR A 121 -10.58 -1.46 -8.61
N ALA A 122 -10.57 -2.79 -8.74
CA ALA A 122 -10.88 -3.50 -9.98
C ALA A 122 -12.24 -3.13 -10.61
N PRO A 123 -13.35 -2.96 -9.87
CA PRO A 123 -14.65 -2.56 -10.44
C PRO A 123 -14.64 -1.19 -11.12
N TYR A 124 -13.76 -0.30 -10.65
CA TYR A 124 -13.70 1.11 -11.06
C TYR A 124 -12.67 1.37 -12.15
N LYS A 125 -11.77 0.41 -12.38
CA LYS A 125 -10.82 0.48 -13.49
C LYS A 125 -11.61 0.42 -14.79
N ALA A 126 -11.65 1.53 -15.53
CA ALA A 126 -12.31 1.61 -16.82
C ALA A 126 -11.93 0.37 -17.65
N LYS A 127 -12.92 -0.46 -18.02
CA LYS A 127 -12.73 -1.51 -19.01
C LYS A 127 -12.16 -0.78 -20.22
N ARG A 128 -10.89 -1.04 -20.57
CA ARG A 128 -10.40 -0.70 -21.91
C ARG A 128 -11.44 -1.32 -22.83
N GLN A 129 -12.21 -0.49 -23.53
CA GLN A 129 -12.98 -0.96 -24.67
C GLN A 129 -11.95 -1.56 -25.61
N THR A 130 -11.72 -2.86 -25.51
CA THR A 130 -10.98 -3.59 -26.52
C THR A 130 -11.77 -3.43 -27.81
N ARG A 131 -11.06 -3.36 -28.93
CA ARG A 131 -11.63 -3.07 -30.26
C ARG A 131 -12.81 -3.99 -30.63
N ASP A 132 -13.01 -5.09 -29.91
CA ASP A 132 -14.11 -6.04 -30.07
C ASP A 132 -15.48 -5.47 -29.71
N GLN A 133 -15.57 -4.48 -28.83
CA GLN A 133 -16.87 -3.87 -28.49
C GLN A 133 -17.36 -2.89 -29.57
N LYS A 134 -16.45 -2.35 -30.40
CA LYS A 134 -16.80 -1.46 -31.53
C LYS A 134 -17.37 -2.20 -32.75
N ALA A 135 -17.40 -3.53 -32.75
CA ALA A 135 -17.96 -4.32 -33.85
C ALA A 135 -19.46 -4.65 -33.70
N ARG A 136 -20.08 -4.38 -32.54
CA ARG A 136 -21.51 -4.68 -32.30
C ARG A 136 -22.45 -3.46 -32.40
N ASP A 137 -21.92 -2.24 -32.38
CA ASP A 137 -22.73 -1.01 -32.43
C ASP A 137 -22.83 -0.34 -33.82
N CYS A 138 -22.24 -0.94 -34.86
CA CYS A 138 -22.58 -0.58 -36.24
C CYS A 138 -23.66 -1.54 -36.74
N GLY A 139 -24.92 -1.21 -36.45
CA GLY A 139 -26.12 -1.96 -36.83
C GLY A 139 -26.15 -2.38 -38.29
N LEU A 140 -25.74 -3.62 -38.54
CA LEU A 140 -26.00 -4.36 -39.77
C LEU A 140 -26.61 -5.69 -39.35
N GLU A 141 -27.93 -5.67 -39.13
CA GLU A 141 -28.74 -6.83 -39.44
C GLU A 141 -28.57 -7.15 -40.93
N PRO A 142 -28.13 -8.35 -41.34
CA PRO A 142 -28.43 -8.85 -42.66
C PRO A 142 -29.77 -9.60 -42.56
N LEU A 143 -30.77 -8.96 -43.15
CA LEU A 143 -32.03 -9.54 -43.60
C LEU A 143 -31.77 -10.91 -44.27
N ALA A 144 -32.01 -12.00 -43.54
CA ALA A 144 -31.99 -13.34 -44.12
C ALA A 144 -33.35 -13.63 -44.75
N ASN A 145 -33.49 -13.27 -46.03
CA ASN A 145 -34.49 -13.85 -46.93
C ASN A 145 -33.85 -15.07 -47.61
N LEU A 146 -34.21 -16.28 -47.18
CA LEU A 146 -34.63 -17.40 -48.05
C LEU A 146 -35.21 -18.54 -47.21
#